data_AF-A0A949DGP3-F1
#
_entry.id   AF-A0A949DGP3-F1
#
_cell.length_a   1.000
_cell.length_b   1.000
_cell.length_c   1.000
_cell.angle_alpha   90.00
_cell.angle_beta   90.00
_cell.angle_gamma   90.00
#
_symmetry.space_group_name_H-M   'P 1'
#
loop_
_entity.id
_entity.type
_entity.pdbx_description
1 polymer ?
#
loop_
_entity_poly.entity_id
_entity_poly.type
_entity_poly.pdbx_seq_one_letter_code
_entity_poly.pdbx_strand_id
1 'polypeptide(L)' 'MKLLVLASISARRKTLLKQLGLQFIVVPSLVEERLNPRLKPRGQAE' A
#
# COMPACT_ATOMS: atom_id res chain seq x y z
N MET A 1 1.64 19.89 9.13
CA MET A 1 0.71 18.73 9.02
C MET A 1 1.30 17.71 8.06
N LYS A 2 1.22 16.42 8.36
CA LYS A 2 1.66 15.35 7.44
C LYS A 2 0.45 14.82 6.66
N LEU A 3 0.60 14.67 5.34
CA LEU A 3 -0.42 14.12 4.45
C LEU A 3 -0.28 12.59 4.41
N LEU A 4 -1.39 11.87 4.57
CA LEU A 4 -1.43 10.42 4.39
C LEU A 4 -1.71 10.08 2.91
N VAL A 5 -0.94 9.15 2.35
CA VAL A 5 -1.05 8.70 0.96
C VAL A 5 -1.26 7.20 0.92
N LEU A 6 -2.31 6.75 0.24
CA LEU A 6 -2.51 5.34 -0.12
C LEU A 6 -1.86 5.10 -1.48
N ALA A 7 -0.64 4.53 -1.47
CA ALA A 7 0.11 4.15 -2.67
C ALA A 7 -0.39 2.81 -3.27
N SER A 8 -1.68 2.69 -3.55
CA SER A 8 -2.27 1.44 -4.06
C SER A 8 -3.51 1.68 -4.91
N ILE A 9 -3.67 0.90 -5.98
CA ILE A 9 -4.89 0.83 -6.80
C ILE A 9 -5.98 -0.09 -6.19
N SER A 10 -5.69 -0.76 -5.07
CA SER A 10 -6.62 -1.72 -4.48
C SER A 10 -7.87 -1.04 -3.90
N ALA A 11 -9.03 -1.28 -4.53
CA ALA A 11 -10.32 -0.80 -4.03
C ALA A 11 -10.60 -1.25 -2.59
N ARG A 12 -10.20 -2.47 -2.23
CA ARG A 12 -10.36 -3.02 -0.87
C ARG A 12 -9.59 -2.20 0.16
N ARG A 13 -8.32 -1.87 -0.10
CA ARG A 13 -7.50 -1.05 0.81
C ARG A 13 -8.06 0.36 0.96
N LYS A 14 -8.59 0.95 -0.12
CA LYS A 14 -9.27 2.25 -0.08
C LYS A 14 -10.49 2.23 0.85
N THR A 15 -11.33 1.19 0.78
CA THR A 15 -12.50 1.05 1.66
C THR A 15 -12.09 0.91 3.12
N LEU A 16 -11.07 0.11 3.42
CA LEU A 16 -10.57 -0.05 4.79
C LEU A 16 -10.05 1.27 5.38
N LEU A 17 -9.24 2.03 4.63
CA LEU A 17 -8.75 3.32 5.09
C LEU A 17 -9.86 4.36 5.31
N LYS A 18 -10.94 4.31 4.51
CA LYS A 18 -12.14 5.13 4.76
C LYS A 18 -12.84 4.74 6.06
N GLN A 19 -12.93 3.45 6.39
CA GLN A 19 -13.54 2.97 7.64
C GLN A 19 -12.76 3.42 8.88
N LEU A 20 -11.45 3.67 8.75
CA LEU A 20 -10.63 4.25 9.82
C LEU A 20 -10.88 5.75 10.03
N GLY A 21 -11.69 6.41 9.19
CA GLY A 21 -11.97 7.85 9.30
C GLY A 21 -10.79 8.76 8.94
N LEU A 22 -9.77 8.23 8.27
CA LEU A 22 -8.57 8.97 7.91
C LEU A 22 -8.79 9.82 6.65
N GLN A 23 -8.20 11.02 6.64
CA GLN A 23 -8.06 11.82 5.42
C GLN A 23 -6.79 11.38 4.67
N PHE A 24 -6.94 10.95 3.42
CA PHE A 24 -5.83 10.50 2.58
C PHE A 24 -6.11 10.75 1.11
N ILE A 25 -5.04 10.80 0.32
CA ILE A 25 -5.11 10.77 -1.15
C ILE A 25 -4.68 9.38 -1.67
N VAL A 26 -5.17 9.01 -2.84
CA VAL A 26 -4.76 7.76 -3.51
C VAL A 26 -3.81 8.10 -4.64
N VAL A 27 -2.64 7.45 -4.64
CA VAL A 27 -1.67 7.54 -5.73
C VAL A 27 -1.39 6.11 -6.23
N PRO A 28 -1.58 5.80 -7.52
CA PRO A 28 -1.27 4.47 -8.03
C PRO A 28 0.24 4.20 -7.93
N SER A 29 0.62 3.06 -7.36
CA SER A 29 2.01 2.58 -7.46
C SER A 29 2.23 1.99 -8.85
N LEU A 30 3.36 2.34 -9.47
CA LEU A 30 3.80 1.81 -10.77
C LEU A 30 4.94 0.79 -10.61
N VAL A 31 5.25 0.39 -9.38
CA VAL A 31 6.34 -0.55 -9.10
C VAL A 31 5.90 -1.97 -9.49
N GLU A 32 6.71 -2.62 -10.32
CA GLU A 32 6.62 -4.06 -10.56
C GLU A 32 7.37 -4.78 -9.42
N GLU A 33 6.64 -5.43 -8.52
CA GLU A 33 7.23 -6.23 -7.45
C GLU A 33 7.75 -7.57 -7.98
N ARG A 34 9.02 -7.87 -7.72
CA ARG A 34 9.65 -9.15 -8.05
C ARG A 34 10.13 -9.83 -6.79
N LEU A 35 9.77 -11.11 -6.63
CA LEU A 35 10.21 -11.91 -5.49
C LEU A 35 11.72 -12.16 -5.56
N ASN A 36 12.43 -11.92 -4.46
CA ASN A 36 13.85 -12.23 -4.33
C ASN A 36 14.02 -13.62 -3.68
N PRO A 37 14.50 -14.65 -4.39
CA PRO A 37 14.58 -16.01 -3.85
C PRO A 37 15.42 -16.18 -2.58
N ARG A 38 16.30 -15.20 -2.26
CA ARG A 38 17.12 -15.21 -1.05
C ARG A 38 16.37 -14.70 0.18
N LEU A 39 15.19 -14.09 0.01
CA LEU A 39 14.37 -13.57 1.10
C LEU A 39 13.35 -14.61 1.55
N LYS A 40 13.21 -14.74 2.87
CA LYS A 40 12.07 -15.47 3.48
C LYS A 40 10.76 -14.74 3.14
N PRO A 41 9.59 -15.42 3.14
CA PRO A 41 8.32 -14.81 2.77
C PRO A 41 8.03 -13.47 3.48
N ARG A 42 8.31 -13.38 4.78
CA ARG A 42 8.15 -12.13 5.53
C ARG A 42 8.98 -10.98 4.97
N GLY A 43 10.23 -11.24 4.60
CA GLY A 43 11.13 -10.23 4.03
C GLY A 43 10.81 -9.85 2.58
N GLN A 44 9.90 -10.55 1.90
CA GLN A 44 9.41 -10.14 0.57
C GLN A 44 8.32 -9.06 0.66
N ALA A 45 7.59 -9.00 1.78
CA ALA A 45 6.38 -8.19 1.95
C ALA A 45 6.62 -6.92 2.80
N GLU A 46 7.80 -6.79 3.40
CA GLU A 46 8.27 -5.61 4.15
C GLU A 46 8.99 -4.64 3.21
#